data_AF-A0A3D3EWM7-F1
#
_entry.id   AF-A0A3D3EWM7-F1
#
_cell.length_a   1.000
_cell.length_b   1.000
_cell.length_c   1.000
_cell.angle_alpha   90.00
_cell.angle_beta   90.00
_cell.angle_gamma   90.00
#
_symmetry.space_group_name_H-M   'P 1'
#
loop_
_entity.id
_entity.type
_entity.pdbx_description
1 polymer ?
#
loop_
_entity_poly.entity_id
_entity_poly.type
_entity_poly.pdbx_seq_one_letter_code
_entity_poly.pdbx_strand_id
1 'polypeptide(L)'
;MTTDIDVRQYEYIIDYFEDDDSTDELEMFNRLGMEEEWDTIPEAFKQRILAVDKIVLQRYADWFDYNVFNSYIKCIRHRQELEAAKLTHSS
;
A
#
# COMPACT_ATOMS: atom_id res chain seq x y z
N MET A 1 10.51 -6.70 -10.25
CA MET A 1 11.31 -5.62 -9.63
C MET A 1 10.50 -4.35 -9.69
N THR A 2 10.04 -3.90 -8.53
CA THR A 2 9.32 -2.62 -8.37
C THR A 2 10.20 -1.44 -8.84
N THR A 3 9.63 -0.60 -9.69
CA THR A 3 10.25 0.59 -10.27
C THR A 3 9.64 1.88 -9.69
N ASP A 4 10.24 3.03 -9.98
CA ASP A 4 9.66 4.33 -9.60
C ASP A 4 8.28 4.57 -10.23
N ILE A 5 8.04 4.02 -11.43
CA ILE A 5 6.75 4.15 -12.12
C ILE A 5 5.67 3.40 -11.34
N ASP A 6 5.95 2.16 -10.91
CA ASP A 6 4.99 1.36 -10.15
C ASP A 6 4.58 2.07 -8.84
N VAL A 7 5.55 2.69 -8.15
CA VAL A 7 5.29 3.45 -6.91
C VAL A 7 4.46 4.71 -7.18
N ARG A 8 4.75 5.45 -8.25
CA ARG A 8 3.96 6.64 -8.64
C ARG A 8 2.54 6.28 -9.02
N GLN A 9 2.36 5.15 -9.72
CA GLN A 9 1.03 4.66 -10.08
C GLN A 9 0.23 4.31 -8.83
N TYR A 10 0.86 3.61 -7.88
CA TYR A 10 0.24 3.31 -6.61
C TYR A 10 -0.13 4.57 -5.79
N GLU A 11 0.65 5.64 -5.87
CA GLU A 11 0.31 6.92 -5.20
C GLU A 11 -1.02 7.52 -5.68
N TYR A 12 -1.43 7.27 -6.93
CA TYR A 12 -2.72 7.72 -7.46
C TYR A 12 -3.93 6.96 -6.91
N ILE A 13 -3.74 5.85 -6.18
CA ILE A 13 -4.85 5.11 -5.57
C ILE A 13 -5.71 6.01 -4.66
N ILE A 14 -5.11 7.04 -4.05
CA ILE A 14 -5.85 8.00 -3.23
C ILE A 14 -6.81 8.81 -4.08
N ASP A 15 -6.35 9.30 -5.23
CA ASP A 15 -7.19 10.05 -6.17
C ASP A 15 -8.29 9.15 -6.75
N TYR A 16 -7.96 7.88 -7.08
CA TYR A 16 -8.96 6.92 -7.57
C TYR A 16 -10.05 6.61 -6.54
N PHE A 17 -9.69 6.50 -5.26
CA PHE A 17 -10.68 6.40 -4.18
C PHE A 17 -11.52 7.67 -4.04
N GLU A 18 -10.93 8.86 -4.17
CA GLU A 18 -11.65 10.14 -4.07
C GLU A 18 -12.62 10.37 -5.25
N ASP A 19 -12.25 9.89 -6.44
CA ASP A 19 -13.01 10.09 -7.69
C ASP A 19 -13.94 8.91 -8.04
N ASP A 20 -14.01 7.85 -7.22
CA ASP A 20 -14.75 6.59 -7.50
C ASP A 20 -14.33 5.96 -8.84
N ASP A 21 -13.01 5.96 -9.11
CA ASP A 21 -12.41 5.41 -10.32
C ASP A 21 -12.00 3.95 -10.11
N SER A 22 -12.50 3.06 -10.98
CA SER A 22 -12.21 1.61 -10.96
C SER A 22 -10.75 1.22 -11.20
N THR A 23 -9.88 2.19 -11.52
CA THR A 23 -8.44 1.98 -11.62
C THR A 23 -7.81 1.66 -10.25
N ASP A 24 -8.52 1.94 -9.15
CA ASP A 24 -8.14 1.55 -7.79
C ASP A 24 -7.83 0.05 -7.66
N GLU A 25 -8.63 -0.82 -8.29
CA GLU A 25 -8.45 -2.28 -8.24
C GLU A 25 -7.12 -2.71 -8.84
N LEU A 26 -6.69 -2.07 -9.93
CA LEU A 26 -5.38 -2.33 -10.53
C LEU A 26 -4.24 -1.97 -9.57
N GLU A 27 -4.35 -0.83 -8.90
CA GLU A 27 -3.32 -0.38 -7.95
C GLU A 27 -3.30 -1.22 -6.67
N MET A 28 -4.44 -1.78 -6.24
CA MET A 28 -4.48 -2.78 -5.18
C MET A 28 -3.69 -4.04 -5.54
N PHE A 29 -3.87 -4.57 -6.77
CA PHE A 29 -3.07 -5.70 -7.25
C PHE A 29 -1.58 -5.35 -7.35
N ASN A 30 -1.26 -4.15 -7.85
CA ASN A 30 0.12 -3.67 -7.93
C ASN A 30 0.77 -3.65 -6.54
N ARG A 31 0.09 -3.11 -5.53
CA ARG A 31 0.59 -3.08 -4.14
C ARG A 31 0.75 -4.47 -3.55
N LEU A 32 -0.15 -5.41 -3.84
CA LEU A 32 0.00 -6.80 -3.43
C LEU A 32 1.26 -7.43 -4.05
N GLY A 33 1.54 -7.16 -5.33
CA GLY A 33 2.78 -7.60 -5.98
C GLY A 33 4.05 -6.98 -5.38
N MET A 34 4.01 -5.69 -5.00
CA MET A 34 5.13 -5.04 -4.29
C MET A 34 5.44 -5.71 -2.94
N GLU A 35 4.44 -6.31 -2.28
CA GLU A 35 4.67 -7.06 -1.03
C GLU A 35 5.53 -8.31 -1.25
N GLU A 36 5.33 -9.02 -2.36
CA GLU A 36 6.10 -10.22 -2.71
C GLU A 36 7.59 -9.91 -2.95
N GLU A 37 7.89 -8.69 -3.42
CA GLU A 37 9.24 -8.24 -3.71
C GLU A 37 9.84 -7.34 -2.61
N TRP A 38 9.14 -7.16 -1.48
CA TRP A 38 9.41 -6.12 -0.48
C TRP A 38 10.89 -6.00 -0.10
N ASP A 39 11.56 -7.11 0.18
CA ASP A 39 12.94 -7.11 0.64
C ASP A 39 13.94 -6.58 -0.42
N THR A 40 13.56 -6.59 -1.70
CA THR A 40 14.37 -6.09 -2.81
C THR A 40 14.07 -4.63 -3.17
N ILE A 41 12.96 -4.08 -2.68
CA ILE A 41 12.54 -2.70 -3.00
C ILE A 41 13.50 -1.69 -2.34
N PRO A 42 13.98 -0.67 -3.08
CA PRO A 42 14.76 0.42 -2.52
C PRO A 42 14.06 1.12 -1.35
N GLU A 43 14.81 1.48 -0.31
CA GLU A 43 14.22 2.06 0.92
C GLU A 43 13.41 3.34 0.65
N ALA A 44 13.86 4.19 -0.27
CA ALA A 44 13.11 5.40 -0.65
C ALA A 44 11.71 5.09 -1.21
N PHE A 45 11.56 3.95 -1.91
CA PHE A 45 10.27 3.52 -2.45
C PHE A 45 9.39 2.93 -1.36
N LYS A 46 9.95 2.13 -0.45
CA LYS A 46 9.24 1.62 0.73
C LYS A 46 8.62 2.74 1.54
N GLN A 47 9.36 3.82 1.79
CA GLN A 47 8.85 4.96 2.56
C GLN A 47 7.64 5.64 1.89
N ARG A 48 7.65 5.75 0.56
CA ARG A 48 6.52 6.30 -0.21
C ARG A 48 5.30 5.37 -0.17
N ILE A 49 5.51 4.08 -0.41
CA ILE A 49 4.46 3.05 -0.30
C ILE A 49 3.83 3.09 1.09
N LEU A 50 4.64 3.11 2.16
CA LEU A 50 4.16 3.17 3.54
C LEU A 50 3.40 4.47 3.85
N ALA A 51 3.72 5.58 3.18
CA ALA A 51 2.98 6.82 3.35
C ALA A 51 1.56 6.69 2.76
N VAL A 52 1.44 6.11 1.56
CA VAL A 52 0.13 5.83 0.92
C VAL A 52 -0.67 4.84 1.76
N ASP A 53 -0.06 3.71 2.16
CA ASP A 53 -0.68 2.68 3.01
C ASP A 53 -1.29 3.29 4.29
N LYS A 54 -0.60 4.25 4.94
CA LYS A 54 -1.13 4.95 6.13
C LYS A 54 -2.38 5.76 5.81
N ILE A 55 -2.38 6.50 4.70
CA ILE A 55 -3.51 7.34 4.30
C ILE A 55 -4.72 6.44 4.02
N VAL A 56 -4.51 5.35 3.29
CA VAL A 56 -5.58 4.40 2.97
C VAL A 56 -6.17 3.77 4.23
N LEU A 57 -5.32 3.29 5.14
CA LEU A 57 -5.80 2.71 6.39
C LEU A 57 -6.58 3.70 7.26
N GLN A 58 -6.20 4.98 7.24
CA GLN A 58 -6.85 6.02 8.02
C GLN A 58 -8.20 6.46 7.47
N ARG A 59 -8.35 6.48 6.13
CA ARG A 59 -9.50 7.10 5.47
C ARG A 59 -10.48 6.08 4.88
N TYR A 60 -9.97 4.94 4.42
CA TYR A 60 -10.70 4.07 3.50
C TYR A 60 -10.82 2.63 3.99
N ALA A 61 -10.14 2.22 5.07
CA ALA A 61 -10.08 0.81 5.51
C ALA A 61 -11.44 0.10 5.68
N ASP A 62 -12.50 0.84 5.95
CA ASP A 62 -13.86 0.32 6.19
C ASP A 62 -14.85 0.71 5.06
N TRP A 63 -14.37 1.23 3.92
CA TRP A 63 -15.25 1.72 2.84
C TRP A 63 -15.88 0.60 2.02
N PHE A 64 -15.14 -0.45 1.72
CA PHE A 64 -15.57 -1.49 0.81
C PHE A 64 -15.45 -2.87 1.46
N ASP A 65 -16.29 -3.81 1.01
CA ASP A 65 -16.26 -5.20 1.45
C ASP A 65 -16.30 -6.13 0.23
N TYR A 66 -15.15 -6.27 -0.43
CA TYR A 66 -14.94 -7.23 -1.51
C TYR A 66 -13.54 -7.85 -1.45
N ASN A 67 -13.37 -9.00 -2.11
CA ASN A 67 -12.22 -9.89 -1.91
C ASN A 67 -10.85 -9.23 -2.10
N VAL A 68 -10.69 -8.46 -3.19
CA VAL A 68 -9.42 -7.79 -3.52
C VAL A 68 -9.12 -6.70 -2.48
N PHE A 69 -10.10 -5.83 -2.20
CA PHE A 69 -9.96 -4.78 -1.19
C PHE A 69 -9.61 -5.34 0.20
N ASN A 70 -10.30 -6.38 0.64
CA ASN A 70 -10.04 -7.02 1.93
C ASN A 70 -8.62 -7.61 2.02
N SER A 71 -8.13 -8.19 0.92
CA SER A 71 -6.77 -8.73 0.84
C SER A 71 -5.72 -7.61 0.88
N TYR A 72 -5.98 -6.53 0.13
CA TYR A 72 -5.17 -5.33 0.10
C TYR A 72 -5.08 -4.64 1.47
N ILE A 73 -6.21 -4.36 2.13
CA ILE A 73 -6.25 -3.76 3.47
C ILE A 73 -5.51 -4.61 4.50
N LYS A 74 -5.69 -5.95 4.45
CA LYS A 74 -4.97 -6.87 5.33
C LYS A 74 -3.45 -6.81 5.09
N CYS A 75 -3.02 -6.77 3.83
CA CYS A 75 -1.62 -6.67 3.45
C CYS A 75 -0.98 -5.39 3.98
N ILE A 76 -1.55 -4.22 3.66
CA ILE A 76 -0.94 -2.94 4.05
C ILE A 76 -0.96 -2.73 5.57
N ARG A 77 -1.99 -3.23 6.27
CA ARG A 77 -2.05 -3.20 7.74
C ARG A 77 -0.93 -4.02 8.36
N HIS A 78 -0.76 -5.26 7.90
CA HIS A 78 0.30 -6.13 8.38
C HIS A 78 1.69 -5.53 8.15
N ARG A 79 1.92 -4.95 6.97
CA ARG A 79 3.19 -4.29 6.65
C ARG A 79 3.47 -3.10 7.58
N GLN A 80 2.48 -2.25 7.85
CA GLN A 80 2.64 -1.12 8.80
C GLN A 80 3.00 -1.60 10.21
N GLU A 81 2.38 -2.68 10.68
CA GLU A 81 2.69 -3.27 11.99
C GLU A 81 4.13 -3.80 12.06
N LEU A 82 4.60 -4.48 11.01
CA LEU A 82 5.98 -4.95 10.92
C LEU A 82 7.00 -3.81 10.94
N GLU A 83 6.77 -2.75 10.14
CA GLU A 83 7.70 -1.61 10.10
C GLU A 83 7.65 -0.79 11.40
N ALA A 84 6.49 -0.66 12.03
CA ALA A 84 6.37 -0.06 13.36
C ALA A 84 7.16 -0.86 14.42
N ALA A 85 7.09 -2.19 14.40
CA ALA A 85 7.83 -3.04 15.34
C ALA A 85 9.35 -2.87 15.19
N LYS A 86 9.87 -2.76 13.97
CA LYS A 86 11.31 -2.51 13.71
C LYS A 86 11.81 -1.21 14.33
N LEU A 87 11.00 -0.15 14.28
CA LEU A 87 11.37 1.14 14.86
C LEU A 87 11.46 1.08 16.40
N THR A 88 10.56 0.32 17.04
CA THR A 88 10.55 0.16 18.51
C THR A 88 11.71 -0.67 19.04
N HIS A 89 12.25 -1.60 18.24
CA HIS A 89 13.36 -2.48 18.64
C HIS A 89 14.74 -1.93 18.25
N SER A 90 14.77 -0.82 17.51
CA SER A 90 16.00 -0.10 17.12
C SER A 90 16.29 1.11 18.01
N SER A 91 15.54 1.26 19.12
CA SER A 91 15.63 2.36 20.10
C SER A 91 16.33 1.94 21.38
#